data_AF-A0A8S9IY55-F1
#
_entry.id   AF-A0A8S9IY55-F1
#
_cell.length_a   1.000
_cell.length_b   1.000
_cell.length_c   1.000
_cell.angle_alpha   90.00
_cell.angle_beta   90.00
_cell.angle_gamma   90.00
#
_symmetry.space_group_name_H-M   'P 1'
#
loop_
_entity.id
_entity.type
_entity.pdbx_description
1 polymer ?
#
loop_
_entity_poly.entity_id
_entity_poly.type
_entity_poly.pdbx_seq_one_letter_code
_entity_poly.pdbx_strand_id
1 'polypeptide(L)'
;MKKDVEITILGLMMISFLLVVTTSFGVVAGEKEVDLDSNGSPVKSTALYFLKVQSPERTSWISRYGSSILSFDPCPKRVVSAPAGIMNPPEAFAFDLSSDVVRVSTELNIRLVLMPPICRETGYWRVEDRSSSTKAVVLTGSKSSNDSTFTIMKSSDGLYKISFGGADKPKELGLEKLDDRGT
;
A
#
# COMPACT_ATOMS: atom_id res chain seq x y z
N MET A 1 36.86 45.75 15.69
CA MET A 1 36.75 46.29 14.32
C MET A 1 35.29 46.46 14.00
N LYS A 2 34.89 47.71 13.80
CA LYS A 2 33.53 48.14 13.46
C LYS A 2 33.38 48.06 11.94
N LYS A 3 32.30 47.44 11.44
CA LYS A 3 31.74 47.71 10.12
C LYS A 3 30.23 47.60 10.24
N ASP A 4 29.62 48.76 10.44
CA ASP A 4 28.22 49.02 10.10
C ASP A 4 28.10 49.23 8.57
N VAL A 5 26.84 49.35 8.10
CA VAL A 5 26.36 49.86 6.78
C VAL A 5 25.87 48.73 5.86
N GLU A 6 24.65 48.73 5.29
CA GLU A 6 23.47 49.61 5.32
C GLU A 6 22.23 48.75 4.97
N ILE A 7 21.06 49.10 5.51
CA ILE A 7 19.77 48.56 5.09
C ILE A 7 19.19 49.52 4.05
N THR A 8 18.90 49.02 2.85
CA THR A 8 18.05 49.72 1.87
C THR A 8 16.81 48.88 1.60
N ILE A 9 15.67 49.33 2.14
CA ILE A 9 14.34 48.79 1.81
C ILE A 9 13.84 49.55 0.59
N LEU A 10 13.73 48.87 -0.55
CA LEU A 10 13.00 49.36 -1.72
C LEU A 10 12.12 48.22 -2.26
N GLY A 11 10.81 48.41 -2.12
CA GLY A 11 9.79 47.68 -2.87
C GLY A 11 9.20 46.46 -2.15
N LEU A 12 8.01 46.65 -1.55
CA LEU A 12 7.05 45.56 -1.45
C LEU A 12 6.77 45.02 -2.86
N MET A 13 7.38 43.91 -3.22
CA MET A 13 6.77 42.96 -4.14
C MET A 13 6.42 41.72 -3.33
N MET A 14 5.16 41.69 -2.87
CA MET A 14 4.47 40.46 -2.55
C MET A 14 4.50 39.59 -3.81
N ILE A 15 5.49 38.70 -3.91
CA ILE A 15 5.40 37.58 -4.84
C ILE A 15 4.45 36.60 -4.19
N SER A 16 3.15 36.87 -4.37
CA SER A 16 2.11 35.87 -4.23
C SER A 16 2.44 34.76 -5.21
N PHE A 17 3.04 33.68 -4.71
CA PHE A 17 3.03 32.44 -5.46
C PHE A 17 1.55 32.04 -5.59
N LEU A 18 1.02 32.19 -6.81
CA LEU A 18 -0.18 31.48 -7.21
C LEU A 18 0.11 29.99 -6.98
N LEU A 19 -0.42 29.44 -5.90
CA LEU A 19 -0.71 28.02 -5.83
C LEU A 19 -1.71 27.76 -6.95
N VAL A 20 -1.21 27.33 -8.11
CA VAL A 20 -2.05 26.66 -9.09
C VAL A 20 -2.40 25.32 -8.46
N VAL A 21 -3.45 25.33 -7.63
CA VAL A 21 -4.18 24.12 -7.31
C VAL A 21 -4.91 23.77 -8.59
N THR A 22 -4.42 22.77 -9.31
CA THR A 22 -5.23 22.10 -10.34
C THR A 22 -6.34 21.34 -9.62
N THR A 23 -7.41 22.02 -9.21
CA THR A 23 -8.64 21.37 -8.77
C THR A 23 -9.36 20.85 -10.00
N SER A 24 -9.07 19.62 -10.41
CA SER A 24 -9.97 18.86 -11.26
C SER A 24 -10.13 17.44 -10.78
N PHE A 25 -10.37 17.27 -9.48
CA PHE A 25 -11.34 16.30 -9.00
C PHE A 25 -12.18 17.05 -7.98
N GLY A 26 -13.40 17.40 -8.37
CA GLY A 26 -14.35 17.96 -7.43
C GLY A 26 -14.51 16.95 -6.30
N VAL A 27 -14.05 17.31 -5.10
CA VAL A 27 -14.48 16.62 -3.90
C VAL A 27 -15.97 16.93 -3.81
N VAL A 28 -16.80 16.03 -4.31
CA VAL A 28 -18.24 16.08 -4.04
C VAL A 28 -18.34 16.04 -2.52
N ALA A 29 -18.93 17.08 -1.93
CA ALA A 29 -19.06 17.17 -0.48
C ALA A 29 -19.74 15.89 0.04
N GLY A 30 -19.02 15.10 0.84
CA GLY A 30 -19.46 13.80 1.34
C GLY A 30 -18.76 12.57 0.74
N GLU A 31 -18.03 12.70 -0.37
CA GLU A 31 -17.20 11.62 -0.91
C GLU A 31 -15.81 11.57 -0.27
N LYS A 32 -15.36 10.35 0.06
CA LYS A 32 -14.00 10.12 0.56
C LYS A 32 -12.96 10.43 -0.52
N GLU A 33 -11.79 10.88 -0.09
CA GLU A 33 -10.63 11.17 -0.95
C GLU A 33 -10.28 9.94 -1.83
N VAL A 34 -9.89 10.19 -3.08
CA VAL A 34 -9.49 9.13 -4.03
C VAL A 34 -8.04 8.74 -3.80
N ASP A 35 -7.76 7.43 -3.76
CA ASP A 35 -6.39 6.93 -3.68
C ASP A 35 -5.69 7.06 -5.03
N LEU A 36 -4.43 7.52 -5.02
CA LEU A 36 -3.65 7.75 -6.24
C LEU A 36 -2.48 6.76 -6.33
N ASP A 37 -2.20 6.29 -7.55
CA ASP A 37 -1.04 5.48 -7.85
C ASP A 37 0.24 6.31 -7.97
N SER A 38 1.38 5.66 -8.25
CA SER A 38 2.68 6.34 -8.37
C SER A 38 2.76 7.34 -9.53
N ASN A 39 1.81 7.31 -10.46
CA ASN A 39 1.72 8.25 -11.58
C ASN A 39 0.71 9.38 -11.28
N GLY A 40 0.12 9.42 -10.09
CA GLY A 40 -0.91 10.38 -9.70
C GLY A 40 -2.28 10.07 -10.30
N SER A 41 -2.49 8.88 -10.86
CA SER A 41 -3.78 8.47 -11.42
C SER A 41 -4.66 7.79 -10.35
N PRO A 42 -5.99 7.92 -10.42
CA PRO A 42 -6.88 7.19 -9.52
C PRO A 42 -6.62 5.69 -9.54
N VAL A 43 -6.47 5.10 -8.35
CA VAL A 43 -6.43 3.64 -8.19
C VAL A 43 -7.79 3.08 -8.56
N LYS A 44 -7.83 2.15 -9.51
CA LYS A 44 -9.03 1.54 -10.05
C LYS A 44 -9.24 0.14 -9.51
N SER A 45 -10.50 -0.19 -9.24
CA SER A 45 -10.95 -1.55 -8.99
C SER A 45 -10.53 -2.47 -10.14
N THR A 46 -10.12 -3.70 -9.81
CA THR A 46 -9.70 -4.77 -10.75
C THR A 46 -8.46 -4.50 -11.60
N ALA A 47 -7.91 -3.28 -11.59
CA ALA A 47 -6.63 -2.97 -12.24
C ALA A 47 -5.46 -3.59 -11.48
N LEU A 48 -4.34 -3.78 -12.18
CA LEU A 48 -3.15 -4.45 -11.66
C LEU A 48 -2.17 -3.44 -11.06
N TYR A 49 -1.76 -3.69 -9.81
CA TYR A 49 -0.83 -2.86 -9.06
C TYR A 49 0.30 -3.69 -8.46
N PHE A 50 1.51 -3.14 -8.51
CA PHE A 50 2.65 -3.65 -7.75
C PHE A 50 2.78 -2.84 -6.47
N LEU A 51 2.65 -3.49 -5.33
CA LEU A 51 2.63 -2.82 -4.03
C LEU A 51 4.06 -2.64 -3.52
N LYS A 52 4.54 -1.40 -3.49
CA LYS A 52 5.86 -1.04 -2.95
C LYS A 52 5.74 -0.71 -1.46
N VAL A 53 6.64 -1.28 -0.66
CA VAL A 53 6.79 -0.90 0.75
C VAL A 53 7.77 0.26 0.83
N GLN A 54 7.31 1.39 1.37
CA GLN A 54 8.19 2.52 1.64
C GLN A 54 9.01 2.24 2.90
N SER A 55 10.33 2.10 2.73
CA SER A 55 11.29 1.98 3.82
C SER A 55 12.51 2.85 3.49
N PRO A 56 13.07 3.59 4.46
CA PRO A 56 14.23 4.46 4.23
C PRO A 56 15.49 3.69 3.80
N GLU A 57 15.60 2.42 4.15
CA GLU A 57 16.82 1.65 3.97
C GLU A 57 16.90 0.94 2.62
N ARG A 58 15.78 0.38 2.13
CA ARG A 58 15.71 -0.41 0.90
C ARG A 58 14.31 -0.40 0.29
N THR A 59 14.25 -0.53 -1.04
CA THR A 59 13.00 -0.81 -1.75
C THR A 59 12.62 -2.27 -1.59
N SER A 60 11.43 -2.50 -1.05
CA SER A 60 10.82 -3.82 -0.95
C SER A 60 9.46 -3.83 -1.65
N TRP A 61 9.06 -4.99 -2.14
CA TRP A 61 7.75 -5.22 -2.75
C TRP A 61 6.95 -6.19 -1.90
N ILE A 62 5.63 -6.09 -1.98
CA ILE A 62 4.79 -7.16 -1.47
C ILE A 62 4.85 -8.34 -2.43
N SER A 63 5.09 -9.52 -1.87
CA SER A 63 5.14 -10.78 -2.61
C SER A 63 4.71 -11.96 -1.74
N ARG A 64 4.41 -13.08 -2.38
CA ARG A 64 4.30 -14.40 -1.77
C ARG A 64 5.65 -15.10 -1.64
N TYR A 65 6.61 -14.72 -2.48
CA TYR A 65 7.95 -15.27 -2.49
C TYR A 65 8.84 -14.42 -1.60
N GLY A 66 9.49 -15.10 -0.66
CA GLY A 66 10.43 -14.50 0.26
C GLY A 66 11.88 -14.70 -0.15
N SER A 67 12.82 -14.08 0.57
CA SER A 67 14.27 -14.28 0.36
C SER A 67 14.77 -15.70 0.64
N SER A 68 13.93 -16.59 1.18
CA SER A 68 14.35 -17.96 1.49
C SER A 68 14.25 -18.87 0.26
N ILE A 69 15.38 -19.03 -0.40
CA ILE A 69 15.70 -20.12 -1.34
C ILE A 69 15.48 -21.54 -0.75
N LEU A 70 15.19 -21.67 0.55
CA LEU A 70 15.05 -22.93 1.27
C LEU A 70 13.59 -23.35 1.53
N SER A 71 12.60 -22.47 1.31
CA SER A 71 11.20 -22.89 1.35
C SER A 71 10.83 -23.52 0.00
N PHE A 72 10.95 -24.85 -0.10
CA PHE A 72 10.53 -25.65 -1.25
C PHE A 72 9.01 -25.73 -1.45
N ASP A 73 8.22 -24.88 -0.78
CA ASP A 73 6.79 -24.81 -1.04
C ASP A 73 6.59 -24.16 -2.41
N PRO A 74 6.09 -24.88 -3.44
CA PRO A 74 5.83 -24.29 -4.76
C PRO A 74 4.70 -23.26 -4.71
N CYS A 75 3.90 -23.27 -3.64
CA CYS A 75 2.73 -22.43 -3.46
C CYS A 75 2.76 -21.72 -2.09
N PRO A 76 3.77 -20.87 -1.84
CA PRO A 76 3.88 -20.18 -0.57
C PRO A 76 2.64 -19.30 -0.39
N LYS A 77 1.90 -19.53 0.69
CA LYS A 77 0.60 -18.90 0.89
C LYS A 77 0.69 -17.55 1.60
N ARG A 78 1.83 -17.22 2.20
CA ARG A 78 1.99 -15.99 2.98
C ARG A 78 2.13 -14.78 2.05
N VAL A 79 1.78 -13.62 2.58
CA VAL A 79 2.09 -12.33 1.98
C VAL A 79 3.17 -11.68 2.84
N VAL A 80 4.29 -11.35 2.22
CA VAL A 80 5.51 -10.86 2.88
C VAL A 80 5.99 -9.58 2.18
N SER A 81 6.79 -8.80 2.90
CA SER A 81 7.59 -7.72 2.30
C SER A 81 8.97 -8.28 1.96
N ALA A 82 9.28 -8.40 0.66
CA ALA A 82 10.54 -8.94 0.17
C ALA A 82 11.41 -7.83 -0.47
N PRO A 83 12.72 -7.81 -0.21
CA PRO A 83 13.64 -6.92 -0.91
C PRO A 83 13.54 -7.10 -2.43
N ALA A 84 13.58 -5.98 -3.16
CA ALA A 84 13.60 -6.02 -4.61
C ALA A 84 14.85 -6.75 -5.13
N GLY A 85 14.66 -7.76 -5.98
CA GLY A 85 15.76 -8.52 -6.57
C GLY A 85 15.28 -9.49 -7.64
N ILE A 86 16.22 -10.07 -8.38
CA ILE A 86 15.93 -10.98 -9.50
C ILE A 86 15.09 -12.19 -9.05
N MET A 87 15.30 -12.66 -7.82
CA MET A 87 14.57 -13.81 -7.27
C MET A 87 13.20 -13.45 -6.69
N ASN A 88 12.91 -12.15 -6.50
CA ASN A 88 11.66 -11.65 -5.93
C ASN A 88 11.06 -10.59 -6.87
N PRO A 89 10.56 -10.98 -8.05
CA PRO A 89 9.88 -10.04 -8.92
C PRO A 89 8.62 -9.50 -8.22
N PRO A 90 8.26 -8.22 -8.45
CA PRO A 90 7.04 -7.67 -7.90
C PRO A 90 5.83 -8.42 -8.45
N GLU A 91 4.86 -8.69 -7.59
CA GLU A 91 3.63 -9.40 -7.95
C GLU A 91 2.45 -8.45 -8.13
N ALA A 92 1.59 -8.78 -9.09
CA ALA A 92 0.44 -7.97 -9.45
C ALA A 92 -0.78 -8.29 -8.58
N PHE A 93 -1.24 -7.29 -7.84
CA PHE A 93 -2.44 -7.35 -7.03
C PHE A 93 -3.56 -6.53 -7.66
N ALA A 94 -4.80 -6.92 -7.38
CA ALA A 94 -5.99 -6.15 -7.72
C ALA A 94 -6.83 -5.88 -6.47
N PHE A 95 -7.53 -4.76 -6.49
CA PHE A 95 -8.51 -4.39 -5.47
C PHE A 95 -9.91 -4.72 -5.98
N ASP A 96 -10.68 -5.46 -5.20
CA ASP A 96 -12.07 -5.75 -5.50
C ASP A 96 -12.97 -4.99 -4.52
N LEU A 97 -13.79 -4.10 -5.07
CA LEU A 97 -14.78 -3.29 -4.37
C LEU A 97 -15.95 -2.97 -5.32
N SER A 98 -17.03 -2.41 -4.79
CA SER A 98 -18.23 -2.10 -5.59
C SER A 98 -18.07 -0.87 -6.49
N SER A 99 -17.23 0.09 -6.11
CA SER A 99 -16.90 1.26 -6.92
C SER A 99 -15.82 0.97 -7.96
N ASP A 100 -15.70 1.84 -8.95
CA ASP A 100 -14.67 1.81 -9.99
C ASP A 100 -13.32 2.34 -9.50
N VAL A 101 -13.35 3.29 -8.57
CA VAL A 101 -12.17 3.90 -7.94
C VAL A 101 -12.05 3.50 -6.48
N VAL A 102 -10.82 3.31 -6.02
CA VAL A 102 -10.49 3.11 -4.62
C VAL A 102 -10.38 4.46 -3.94
N ARG A 103 -10.99 4.57 -2.77
CA ARG A 103 -11.02 5.79 -1.96
C ARG A 103 -10.53 5.49 -0.56
N VAL A 104 -9.86 6.48 0.04
CA VAL A 104 -9.38 6.43 1.41
C VAL A 104 -10.50 5.95 2.33
N SER A 105 -10.18 5.09 3.29
CA SER A 105 -11.10 4.54 4.28
C SER A 105 -12.28 3.78 3.66
N THR A 106 -12.13 3.20 2.46
CA THR A 106 -13.13 2.33 1.84
C THR A 106 -12.74 0.87 2.02
N GLU A 107 -13.73 0.04 2.34
CA GLU A 107 -13.57 -1.40 2.48
C GLU A 107 -13.39 -2.05 1.11
N LEU A 108 -12.43 -2.96 1.04
CA LEU A 108 -12.10 -3.68 -0.19
C LEU A 108 -11.49 -5.05 0.13
N ASN A 109 -11.41 -5.90 -0.88
CA ASN A 109 -10.60 -7.11 -0.85
C ASN A 109 -9.35 -6.90 -1.72
N ILE A 110 -8.25 -7.57 -1.36
CA ILE A 110 -7.00 -7.55 -2.13
C ILE A 110 -6.76 -8.97 -2.65
N ARG A 111 -6.42 -9.11 -3.93
CA ARG A 111 -6.12 -10.42 -4.54
C ARG A 111 -4.86 -10.42 -5.37
N LEU A 112 -4.07 -11.48 -5.27
CA LEU A 112 -3.01 -11.80 -6.22
C LEU A 112 -3.65 -12.30 -7.52
N VAL A 113 -3.38 -11.65 -8.65
CA VAL A 113 -4.08 -11.95 -9.92
C VAL A 113 -3.40 -13.07 -10.70
N LEU A 114 -2.07 -13.09 -10.74
CA LEU A 114 -1.30 -14.06 -11.52
C LEU A 114 -0.86 -15.23 -10.64
N MET A 115 -1.85 -16.02 -10.18
CA MET A 115 -1.58 -17.22 -9.39
C MET A 115 -0.97 -18.32 -10.29
N PRO A 116 0.15 -18.96 -9.90
CA PRO A 116 0.66 -20.13 -10.59
C PRO A 116 -0.42 -21.22 -10.69
N PRO A 117 -0.65 -21.84 -11.86
CA PRO A 117 -1.73 -22.83 -12.05
C PRO A 117 -1.65 -24.06 -11.14
N ILE A 118 -0.45 -24.39 -10.65
CA ILE A 118 -0.23 -25.49 -9.71
C ILE A 118 -0.79 -25.20 -8.31
N CYS A 119 -0.98 -23.91 -8.00
CA CYS A 119 -1.45 -23.44 -6.71
C CYS A 119 -2.98 -23.32 -6.71
N ARG A 120 -3.63 -24.07 -5.80
CA ARG A 120 -5.10 -24.14 -5.70
C ARG A 120 -5.70 -23.09 -4.76
N GLU A 121 -4.99 -21.99 -4.53
CA GLU A 121 -5.48 -20.88 -3.70
C GLU A 121 -6.32 -19.89 -4.51
N THR A 122 -7.20 -19.16 -3.82
CA THR A 122 -8.04 -18.14 -4.42
C THR A 122 -7.27 -16.85 -4.75
N GLY A 123 -6.13 -16.62 -4.10
CA GLY A 123 -5.33 -15.41 -4.22
C GLY A 123 -5.83 -14.23 -3.40
N TYR A 124 -7.02 -14.32 -2.81
CA TYR A 124 -7.51 -13.30 -1.90
C TYR A 124 -6.71 -13.30 -0.61
N TRP A 125 -6.35 -12.11 -0.15
CA TRP A 125 -5.74 -11.93 1.14
C TRP A 125 -6.78 -12.24 2.23
N ARG A 126 -6.35 -12.97 3.25
CA ARG A 126 -7.04 -13.07 4.54
C ARG A 126 -6.05 -12.91 5.68
N VAL A 127 -6.56 -12.46 6.81
CA VAL A 127 -5.82 -12.40 8.07
C VAL A 127 -6.02 -13.69 8.85
N GLU A 128 -4.92 -14.36 9.17
CA GLU A 128 -4.90 -15.55 10.00
C GLU A 128 -4.29 -15.21 11.37
N ASP A 129 -5.02 -15.56 12.44
CA ASP A 129 -4.48 -15.50 13.80
C ASP A 129 -3.49 -16.64 13.99
N ARG A 130 -2.25 -16.31 14.41
CA ARG A 130 -1.28 -17.32 14.87
C ARG A 130 -1.29 -17.46 16.37
N SER A 131 -0.79 -18.60 16.82
CA SER A 131 -0.60 -18.98 18.23
C SER A 131 0.31 -18.04 19.04
N SER A 132 0.92 -17.02 18.42
CA SER A 132 1.88 -16.10 19.07
C SER A 132 1.63 -14.65 18.66
N SER A 133 0.58 -14.00 19.17
CA SER A 133 0.30 -12.53 19.13
C SER A 133 0.49 -11.78 17.79
N THR A 134 0.70 -12.50 16.71
CA THR A 134 1.08 -12.01 15.39
C THR A 134 0.04 -12.49 14.41
N LYS A 135 -0.41 -11.55 13.58
CA LYS A 135 -1.37 -11.83 12.51
C LYS A 135 -0.56 -12.01 11.24
N ALA A 136 -0.82 -13.09 10.51
CA ALA A 136 -0.25 -13.30 9.19
C ALA A 136 -1.29 -12.96 8.12
N VAL A 137 -0.84 -12.43 6.99
CA VAL A 137 -1.67 -12.31 5.79
C VAL A 137 -1.37 -13.48 4.88
N VAL A 138 -2.39 -14.19 4.41
CA VAL A 138 -2.26 -15.35 3.54
C VAL A 138 -3.23 -15.29 2.35
N LEU A 139 -2.91 -15.99 1.27
CA LEU A 139 -3.59 -15.93 -0.04
C LEU A 139 -4.77 -16.91 -0.20
N THR A 140 -5.31 -17.43 0.91
CA THR A 140 -6.42 -18.39 0.91
C THR A 140 -7.76 -17.78 1.32
N GLY A 141 -7.88 -16.45 1.24
CA GLY A 141 -9.09 -15.72 1.59
C GLY A 141 -10.24 -15.90 0.61
N SER A 142 -11.29 -15.10 0.81
CA SER A 142 -12.39 -15.01 -0.13
C SER A 142 -13.08 -13.66 -0.05
N LYS A 143 -13.68 -13.22 -1.16
CA LYS A 143 -14.37 -11.93 -1.24
C LYS A 143 -15.48 -11.76 -0.18
N SER A 144 -16.16 -12.84 0.19
CA SER A 144 -17.30 -12.82 1.11
C SER A 144 -16.93 -12.99 2.59
N SER A 145 -15.64 -13.16 2.92
CA SER A 145 -15.22 -13.43 4.29
C SER A 145 -14.76 -12.16 5.02
N ASN A 146 -15.19 -12.02 6.27
CA ASN A 146 -14.84 -10.89 7.12
C ASN A 146 -13.33 -10.82 7.44
N ASP A 147 -12.64 -11.97 7.41
CA ASP A 147 -11.19 -12.04 7.60
C ASP A 147 -10.40 -11.58 6.36
N SER A 148 -11.09 -11.26 5.27
CA SER A 148 -10.53 -10.85 3.98
C SER A 148 -10.87 -9.40 3.62
N THR A 149 -11.42 -8.63 4.57
CA THR A 149 -11.76 -7.21 4.41
C THR A 149 -10.60 -6.33 4.86
N PHE A 150 -10.18 -5.44 3.97
CA PHE A 150 -9.11 -4.48 4.22
C PHE A 150 -9.59 -3.06 3.92
N THR A 151 -8.85 -2.11 4.46
CA THR A 151 -9.07 -0.68 4.22
C THR A 151 -7.73 -0.02 3.91
N ILE A 152 -7.71 0.87 2.91
CA ILE A 152 -6.54 1.72 2.64
C ILE A 152 -6.74 3.05 3.36
N MET A 153 -5.75 3.45 4.15
CA MET A 153 -5.76 4.69 4.92
C MET A 153 -4.58 5.56 4.52
N LYS A 154 -4.76 6.87 4.54
CA LYS A 154 -3.67 7.81 4.38
C LYS A 154 -2.97 8.01 5.72
N SER A 155 -1.64 7.89 5.76
CA SER A 155 -0.84 8.24 6.93
C SER A 155 -0.48 9.72 6.95
N SER A 156 -0.09 10.22 8.12
CA SER A 156 0.25 11.63 8.34
C SER A 156 1.44 12.13 7.52
N ASP A 157 2.29 11.23 7.04
CA ASP A 157 3.42 11.49 6.14
C ASP A 157 3.02 11.50 4.65
N GLY A 158 1.72 11.37 4.34
CA GLY A 158 1.19 11.36 2.98
C GLY A 158 1.29 10.02 2.25
N LEU A 159 1.77 8.97 2.93
CA LEU A 159 1.79 7.60 2.38
C LEU A 159 0.46 6.88 2.62
N TYR A 160 0.35 5.66 2.08
CA TYR A 160 -0.80 4.79 2.28
C TYR A 160 -0.46 3.61 3.19
N LYS A 161 -1.40 3.25 4.06
CA LYS A 161 -1.34 2.09 4.95
C LYS A 161 -2.51 1.16 4.65
N ILE A 162 -2.22 -0.13 4.50
CA ILE A 162 -3.24 -1.18 4.41
C ILE A 162 -3.55 -1.66 5.83
N SER A 163 -4.83 -1.63 6.21
CA SER A 163 -5.31 -2.09 7.52
C SER A 163 -6.35 -3.19 7.38
N PHE A 164 -6.46 -4.03 8.39
CA PHE A 164 -7.44 -5.11 8.47
C PHE A 164 -8.74 -4.64 9.11
N GLY A 165 -9.86 -5.09 8.55
CA GLY A 165 -11.20 -4.82 9.03
C GLY A 165 -11.82 -3.59 8.39
N GLY A 166 -13.03 -3.30 8.86
CA GLY A 166 -13.85 -2.22 8.33
C GLY A 166 -13.33 -0.82 8.66
N ALA A 167 -13.82 0.17 7.93
CA ALA A 167 -13.36 1.55 8.00
C ALA A 167 -13.49 2.19 9.39
N ASP A 168 -14.46 1.73 10.20
CA ASP A 168 -14.73 2.26 11.53
C ASP A 168 -13.78 1.71 12.61
N LYS A 169 -13.15 0.55 12.35
CA LYS A 169 -12.27 -0.15 13.31
C LYS A 169 -11.06 -0.78 12.60
N PRO A 170 -10.25 0.02 11.88
CA PRO A 170 -9.09 -0.49 11.18
C PRO A 170 -8.05 -0.98 12.19
N LYS A 171 -7.52 -2.17 11.96
CA LYS A 171 -6.42 -2.76 12.73
C LYS A 171 -5.15 -2.68 11.91
N GLU A 172 -4.10 -2.13 12.50
CA GLU A 172 -2.79 -2.09 11.85
C GLU A 172 -2.30 -3.50 11.55
N LEU A 173 -1.75 -3.67 10.35
CA LEU A 173 -1.14 -4.90 9.89
C LEU A 173 0.36 -4.71 9.78
N GLY A 174 1.11 -5.50 10.55
CA GLY A 174 2.52 -5.74 10.28
C GLY A 174 2.64 -6.89 9.29
N LEU A 175 3.25 -6.65 8.13
CA LEU A 175 3.69 -7.74 7.27
C LEU A 175 5.04 -8.27 7.76
N GLU A 176 5.21 -9.59 7.69
CA GLU A 176 6.48 -10.25 7.96
C GLU A 176 7.54 -9.66 7.01
N LYS A 177 8.55 -9.00 7.59
CA LYS A 177 9.72 -8.54 6.87
C LYS A 177 10.68 -9.71 6.77
N LEU A 178 11.05 -10.08 5.55
CA LEU A 178 12.10 -11.06 5.34
C LEU A 178 13.41 -10.31 5.12
N ASP A 179 14.28 -10.36 6.12
CA ASP A 179 15.66 -9.90 5.98
C ASP A 179 16.44 -10.89 5.10
N ASP A 180 17.48 -10.40 4.42
CA ASP A 180 18.41 -11.24 3.62
C ASP A 180 19.12 -12.32 4.46
N ARG A 181 18.99 -12.25 5.78
CA ARG A 181 19.43 -13.27 6.73
C ARG A 181 18.26 -14.22 6.93
N GLY A 182 18.17 -15.27 6.13
CA GLY A 182 17.21 -16.35 6.34
C GLY A 182 17.41 -17.01 7.70
N THR A 183 16.74 -16.48 8.72
CA THR A 183 16.62 -17.08 10.06
C THR A 183 15.15 -17.27 10.38
#